data_AF-A0A2H0N2D9-F1
#
_entry.id   AF-A0A2H0N2D9-F1
#
_cell.length_a   1.000
_cell.length_b   1.000
_cell.length_c   1.000
_cell.angle_alpha   90.00
_cell.angle_beta   90.00
_cell.angle_gamma   90.00
#
_symmetry.space_group_name_H-M   'P 1'
#
loop_
_entity.id
_entity.type
_entity.pdbx_description
1 polymer ?
#
loop_
_entity_poly.entity_id
_entity_poly.type
_entity_poly.pdbx_seq_one_letter_code
_entity_poly.pdbx_strand_id
1 'polypeptide(L)'
;MSIAIPLYIFLFVYLIFIAVFLAFSIINFYHIVVAASFTIVSFTISFFIFALTLLTLYLTYTLLVDINWQQTLLVFDTGWFTGPSGTSF
;
A
#
# COMPACT_ATOMS: atom_id res chain seq x y z
N MET A 1 6.20 -9.49 28.78
CA MET A 1 4.98 -9.63 27.95
C MET A 1 5.27 -9.00 26.60
N SER A 2 4.98 -9.70 25.52
CA SER A 2 5.13 -9.18 24.17
C SER A 2 3.81 -9.29 23.41
N ILE A 3 3.52 -8.29 22.58
CA ILE A 3 2.35 -8.24 21.71
C ILE A 3 2.88 -8.30 20.28
N ALA A 4 2.45 -9.33 19.55
CA ALA A 4 2.77 -9.51 18.14
C ALA A 4 1.49 -9.55 17.32
N ILE A 5 1.50 -8.90 16.15
CA ILE A 5 0.39 -8.94 15.19
C ILE A 5 0.87 -9.56 13.88
N PRO A 6 0.06 -10.43 13.24
CA PRO A 6 0.41 -10.95 11.92
C PRO A 6 0.44 -9.85 10.86
N LEU A 7 1.42 -9.89 9.97
CA LEU A 7 1.60 -8.87 8.93
C LEU A 7 0.45 -8.85 7.90
N TYR A 8 -0.24 -9.97 7.69
CA TYR A 8 -1.37 -10.06 6.76
C TYR A 8 -2.50 -9.05 7.04
N ILE A 9 -2.63 -8.55 8.27
CA ILE A 9 -3.65 -7.54 8.61
C ILE A 9 -3.40 -6.26 7.78
N PHE A 10 -2.15 -5.84 7.64
CA PHE A 10 -1.79 -4.68 6.83
C PHE A 10 -2.02 -4.92 5.34
N LEU A 11 -1.80 -6.15 4.86
CA LEU A 11 -2.11 -6.54 3.48
C LEU A 11 -3.59 -6.34 3.17
N PHE A 12 -4.49 -6.82 4.04
CA PHE A 12 -5.93 -6.69 3.80
C PHE A 12 -6.38 -5.22 3.81
N VAL A 13 -5.87 -4.41 4.73
CA VAL A 13 -6.15 -2.95 4.75
C VAL A 13 -5.66 -2.30 3.46
N TYR A 14 -4.48 -2.66 2.99
CA TYR A 14 -3.93 -2.17 1.73
C TYR A 14 -4.77 -2.60 0.51
N LEU A 15 -5.26 -3.83 0.48
CA LEU A 15 -6.14 -4.32 -0.59
C LEU A 15 -7.49 -3.57 -0.63
N ILE A 16 -8.07 -3.23 0.53
CA ILE A 16 -9.27 -2.40 0.59
C ILE A 16 -8.99 -1.02 0.00
N PHE A 17 -7.86 -0.42 0.36
CA PHE A 17 -7.44 0.86 -0.22
C PHE A 17 -7.30 0.80 -1.74
N ILE A 18 -6.64 -0.24 -2.28
CA ILE A 18 -6.52 -0.44 -3.73
C ILE A 18 -7.91 -0.61 -4.37
N ALA A 19 -8.81 -1.39 -3.77
CA ALA A 19 -10.15 -1.62 -4.32
C ALA A 19 -10.94 -0.31 -4.46
N VAL A 20 -10.93 0.51 -3.41
CA VAL A 20 -11.56 1.84 -3.43
C VAL A 20 -10.92 2.72 -4.49
N PHE A 21 -9.60 2.81 -4.50
CA PHE A 21 -8.85 3.60 -5.48
C PHE A 21 -9.16 3.18 -6.93
N LEU A 22 -9.22 1.87 -7.21
CA LEU A 22 -9.53 1.32 -8.53
C LEU A 22 -10.96 1.68 -8.95
N ALA A 23 -11.94 1.56 -8.04
CA ALA A 23 -13.32 1.95 -8.31
C ALA A 23 -13.44 3.42 -8.72
N PHE A 24 -12.81 4.33 -7.96
CA PHE A 24 -12.76 5.75 -8.31
C PHE A 24 -12.00 6.02 -9.62
N SER A 25 -10.90 5.32 -9.88
CA SER A 25 -10.12 5.45 -11.11
C SER A 25 -10.96 5.07 -12.35
N ILE A 26 -11.70 3.95 -12.27
CA ILE A 26 -12.59 3.49 -13.35
C ILE A 26 -13.73 4.50 -13.58
N ILE A 27 -14.36 5.01 -12.51
CA ILE A 27 -15.45 6.00 -12.63
C ILE A 27 -14.94 7.29 -13.30
N ASN A 28 -13.77 7.78 -12.91
CA ASN A 28 -13.16 8.96 -13.51
C ASN A 28 -12.84 8.73 -15.00
N PHE A 29 -12.28 7.57 -15.33
CA PHE A 29 -12.00 7.21 -16.72
C PHE A 29 -13.28 7.14 -17.56
N TYR A 30 -14.34 6.52 -17.02
CA TYR A 30 -15.67 6.49 -17.65
C TYR A 30 -16.22 7.91 -17.88
N HIS A 31 -16.12 8.79 -16.88
CA HIS A 31 -16.55 10.18 -17.00
C HIS A 31 -15.82 10.94 -18.12
N ILE A 32 -14.50 10.74 -18.26
CA ILE A 32 -13.72 11.36 -19.33
C ILE A 32 -14.20 10.90 -20.71
N VAL A 33 -14.45 9.60 -20.87
CA VAL A 33 -14.93 9.02 -22.14
C VAL A 33 -16.33 9.53 -22.49
N VAL A 34 -17.26 9.52 -21.53
CA VAL A 34 -18.66 9.92 -21.77
C VAL A 34 -18.82 11.43 -21.92
N ALA A 35 -18.06 12.24 -21.18
CA ALA A 35 -18.11 13.69 -21.32
C ALA A 35 -17.56 14.19 -22.68
N ALA A 36 -17.02 13.29 -23.52
CA ALA A 36 -16.41 13.60 -24.82
C ALA A 36 -15.38 14.74 -24.78
N SER A 37 -14.83 15.00 -23.59
CA SER A 37 -13.89 16.10 -23.34
C SER A 37 -12.49 15.61 -23.66
N PHE A 38 -12.26 15.25 -24.93
CA PHE A 38 -10.95 14.88 -25.46
C PHE A 38 -10.12 16.12 -25.79
N THR A 39 -10.17 17.12 -24.93
CA THR A 39 -9.18 18.19 -25.03
C THR A 39 -7.81 17.54 -24.81
N ILE A 40 -6.81 17.99 -25.56
CA ILE A 40 -5.45 17.45 -25.48
C ILE A 40 -4.92 17.51 -24.04
N VAL A 41 -5.37 18.52 -23.26
CA VAL A 41 -5.03 18.71 -21.84
C VAL A 41 -5.67 17.63 -20.99
N SER A 42 -6.98 17.42 -21.06
CA SER A 42 -7.69 16.39 -20.28
C SER A 42 -7.16 14.99 -20.58
N PHE A 43 -6.85 14.68 -21.84
CA PHE A 43 -6.21 13.42 -22.22
C PHE A 43 -4.83 13.27 -21.60
N THR A 44 -3.96 14.29 -21.75
CA THR A 44 -2.59 14.26 -21.26
C THR A 44 -2.54 14.07 -19.73
N ILE A 45 -3.34 14.83 -18.99
CA ILE A 45 -3.40 14.70 -17.52
C ILE A 45 -3.88 13.31 -17.12
N SER A 46 -4.93 12.80 -17.75
CA SER A 46 -5.48 11.48 -17.44
C SER A 46 -4.49 10.35 -17.77
N PHE A 47 -3.77 10.47 -18.88
CA PHE A 47 -2.71 9.54 -19.27
C PHE A 47 -1.60 9.50 -18.22
N PHE A 48 -1.10 10.66 -17.76
CA PHE A 48 -0.06 10.70 -16.73
C PHE A 48 -0.53 10.14 -15.39
N ILE A 49 -1.76 10.47 -14.96
CA ILE A 49 -2.33 9.89 -13.73
C ILE A 49 -2.41 8.36 -13.85
N PHE A 50 -2.90 7.84 -14.98
CA PHE A 50 -2.98 6.41 -15.22
C PHE A 50 -1.59 5.73 -15.28
N ALA A 51 -0.63 6.33 -15.99
CA ALA A 51 0.72 5.82 -16.10
C ALA A 51 1.44 5.79 -14.74
N LEU A 52 1.34 6.88 -13.96
CA LEU A 52 1.89 6.94 -12.61
C LEU A 52 1.22 5.92 -11.68
N THR A 53 -0.09 5.75 -11.81
CA THR A 53 -0.85 4.74 -11.06
C THR A 53 -0.34 3.33 -11.34
N LEU A 54 -0.22 2.97 -12.62
CA LEU A 54 0.32 1.67 -13.03
C LEU A 54 1.76 1.47 -12.55
N LEU A 55 2.59 2.50 -12.66
CA LEU A 55 3.97 2.46 -12.20
C LEU A 55 4.03 2.26 -10.68
N THR A 56 3.23 2.99 -9.90
CA THR A 56 3.15 2.81 -8.45
C THR A 56 2.71 1.40 -8.09
N LEU A 57 1.66 0.86 -8.72
CA LEU A 57 1.19 -0.51 -8.48
C LEU A 57 2.26 -1.55 -8.83
N TYR A 58 2.96 -1.38 -9.96
CA TYR A 58 4.05 -2.26 -10.37
C TYR A 58 5.22 -2.23 -9.39
N LEU A 59 5.72 -1.03 -9.03
CA LEU A 59 6.81 -0.89 -8.05
C LEU A 59 6.42 -1.45 -6.70
N THR A 60 5.17 -1.22 -6.26
CA THR A 60 4.65 -1.78 -5.01
C THR A 60 4.65 -3.31 -5.07
N TYR A 61 4.15 -3.91 -6.15
CA TYR A 61 4.24 -5.36 -6.34
C TYR A 61 5.67 -5.88 -6.25
N THR A 62 6.64 -5.23 -6.91
CA THR A 62 8.04 -5.66 -6.87
C THR A 62 8.66 -5.57 -5.48
N LEU A 63 8.24 -4.60 -4.64
CA LEU A 63 8.72 -4.47 -3.27
C LEU A 63 8.11 -5.52 -2.33
N LEU A 64 6.92 -6.03 -2.66
CA LEU A 64 6.10 -6.86 -1.78
C LEU A 64 6.09 -8.35 -2.17
N VAL A 65 6.65 -8.72 -3.33
CA VAL A 65 6.58 -10.09 -3.86
C VAL A 65 7.26 -11.12 -2.95
N ASP A 66 8.37 -10.74 -2.31
CA ASP A 66 9.16 -11.65 -1.45
C ASP A 66 8.79 -11.54 0.04
N ILE A 67 7.76 -10.75 0.38
CA ILE A 67 7.35 -10.55 1.77
C ILE A 67 6.61 -11.79 2.28
N ASN A 68 7.08 -12.35 3.40
CA ASN A 68 6.36 -13.39 4.11
C ASN A 68 5.21 -12.78 4.94
N TRP A 69 4.00 -12.81 4.39
CA TRP A 69 2.79 -12.28 5.02
C TRP A 69 2.31 -13.04 6.26
N GLN A 70 2.78 -14.28 6.46
CA GLN A 70 2.51 -15.05 7.68
C GLN A 70 3.45 -14.67 8.83
N GLN A 71 4.47 -13.85 8.57
CA GLN A 71 5.38 -13.37 9.61
C GLN A 71 4.61 -12.54 10.65
N THR A 72 4.91 -12.80 11.92
CA THR A 72 4.42 -12.00 13.04
C THR A 72 5.33 -10.80 13.24
N LEU A 73 4.74 -9.62 13.31
CA LEU A 73 5.42 -8.37 13.60
C LEU A 73 5.33 -8.10 15.09
N LEU A 74 6.48 -7.99 15.76
CA LEU A 74 6.56 -7.67 17.18
C LEU A 74 6.23 -6.17 17.35
N VAL A 75 5.06 -5.85 17.90
CA VAL A 75 4.58 -4.47 18.05
C VAL A 75 5.03 -3.89 19.37
N PHE A 76 5.11 -4.72 20.40
CA PHE A 76 5.51 -4.31 21.74
C PHE A 76 6.23 -5.44 22.45
N ASP A 77 7.37 -5.13 23.08
CA ASP A 77 8.03 -6.02 24.01
C ASP A 77 8.42 -5.24 25.27
N THR A 78 8.05 -5.76 26.44
CA THR A 78 8.54 -5.22 27.72
C THR A 78 10.05 -5.27 27.86
N GLY A 79 10.73 -6.17 27.15
CA GLY A 79 12.18 -6.30 27.12
C GLY A 79 12.90 -5.07 26.55
N TRP A 80 12.18 -4.20 25.82
CA TRP A 80 12.74 -2.94 25.31
C TRP A 80 12.99 -1.89 26.41
N PHE A 81 12.29 -2.01 27.54
CA PHE A 81 12.41 -1.07 28.67
C PHE A 81 13.29 -1.63 29.80
N THR A 82 13.58 -2.92 29.77
CA THR A 82 14.66 -3.51 30.56
C THR A 82 15.95 -3.28 29.78
N GLY A 83 16.66 -2.17 30.04
CA GLY A 83 17.99 -1.92 29.48
C GLY A 83 18.92 -3.14 29.65
N PRO A 84 20.06 -3.21 28.94
CA PRO A 84 20.94 -4.36 28.98
C PRO A 84 21.15 -4.77 30.43
N SER A 85 20.61 -5.94 30.80
CA SER A 85 20.77 -6.47 32.15
C SER A 85 22.24 -6.74 32.29
N GLY A 86 22.95 -5.77 32.86
CA GLY A 86 24.34 -5.88 33.22
C GLY A 86 24.47 -7.04 34.19
N THR A 87 24.78 -8.21 33.65
CA THR A 87 25.64 -9.14 34.34
C THR A 87 27.04 -8.80 33.90
N SER A 88 27.61 -7.81 34.59
CA SER A 88 29.03 -7.85 34.92
C SER A 88 29.33 -9.24 35.48
N PHE A 89 30.11 -10.05 34.75
CA PHE A 89 31.25 -10.87 35.18
C PHE A 89 31.84 -11.56 33.96
#